data_AF-A0A382S9B8-F1
#
_entry.id   AF-A0A382S9B8-F1
#
_cell.length_a   1.000
_cell.length_b   1.000
_cell.length_c   1.000
_cell.angle_alpha   90.00
_cell.angle_beta   90.00
_cell.angle_gamma   90.00
#
_symmetry.space_group_name_H-M   'P 1'
#
loop_
_entity.id
_entity.type
_entity.pdbx_description
1 polymer ?
#
loop_
_entity_poly.entity_id
_entity_poly.type
_entity_poly.pdbx_seq_one_letter_code
_entity_poly.pdbx_strand_id
1 'polypeptide(L)'
;ISMTVVNILYDSEINSDTYNSLHSLFWWLHLLMILIFAIYIPFSKHMHLIASPLSIFFRDIQAKGTLSTPLNLEEAPVFGASKPSEFTWKETLDSYACAVCGRCTDACPAHITGKNLSPMHIINNIKGNQSSHEVSSGEDELIDNLIDQDSLWDCLTCGACEEECPVGVEHIDPIINMRRNLVMEKAKMPETALNVLTNLEQRGHPWKGTPYTRTDWTEGLDVKTIKENKNPEILLWVGCTPALDKNNQSSIIAMAKVLSRAKINFAILGSEESCTGDPARRIGNEYLYQTMATQNINTLNRYNIKKIVTTCP
;
A
#
# COMPACT_ATOMS: atom_id res chain seq x y z
N ILE A 1 22.02 27.40 -32.91
CA ILE A 1 23.44 27.63 -33.30
C ILE A 1 23.70 29.13 -33.14
N SER A 2 24.71 29.52 -32.35
CA SER A 2 25.05 30.94 -32.09
C SER A 2 25.46 31.67 -33.37
N MET A 3 25.12 32.96 -33.51
CA MET A 3 25.52 33.86 -34.61
C MET A 3 27.05 33.88 -34.85
N THR A 4 27.85 33.58 -33.81
CA THR A 4 29.30 33.45 -33.92
C THR A 4 29.73 32.33 -34.86
N VAL A 5 29.02 31.19 -34.84
CA VAL A 5 29.31 30.04 -35.71
C VAL A 5 28.94 30.37 -37.16
N VAL A 6 27.86 31.13 -37.37
CA VAL A 6 27.43 31.57 -38.70
C VAL A 6 28.46 32.53 -39.30
N ASN A 7 28.96 33.50 -38.53
CA ASN A 7 29.98 34.45 -39.01
C ASN A 7 31.31 33.75 -39.33
N ILE A 8 31.74 32.78 -38.52
CA ILE A 8 32.95 31.98 -38.80
C ILE A 8 32.81 31.15 -40.10
N LEU A 9 31.61 30.63 -40.39
CA LEU A 9 31.35 29.89 -41.62
C LEU A 9 31.19 30.79 -42.85
N TYR A 10 30.77 32.04 -42.65
CA TYR A 10 30.65 33.05 -43.71
C TYR A 10 32.02 33.62 -44.12
N ASP A 11 32.88 33.90 -43.15
CA ASP A 11 34.23 34.44 -43.36
C ASP A 11 35.25 33.41 -43.88
N SER A 12 34.90 32.12 -43.93
CA SER A 12 35.83 31.03 -44.27
C SER A 12 35.84 30.61 -45.75
N GLU A 13 35.21 31.39 -46.64
CA GLU A 13 35.17 31.13 -48.11
C GLU A 13 34.76 29.68 -48.48
N ILE A 14 33.96 29.02 -47.64
CA ILE A 14 33.51 27.65 -47.87
C ILE A 14 32.55 27.63 -49.07
N ASN A 15 32.85 26.80 -50.07
CA ASN A 15 31.99 26.60 -51.24
C ASN A 15 30.56 26.18 -50.83
N SER A 16 29.53 26.66 -51.53
CA SER A 16 28.12 26.35 -51.30
C SER A 16 27.82 24.85 -51.23
N ASP A 17 28.54 24.04 -52.01
CA ASP A 17 28.37 22.58 -52.01
C ASP A 17 28.83 21.96 -50.69
N THR A 18 29.90 22.48 -50.10
CA THR A 18 30.40 22.04 -48.79
C THR A 18 29.46 22.48 -47.68
N TYR A 19 28.90 23.70 -47.76
CA TYR A 19 27.87 24.16 -46.82
C TYR A 19 26.62 23.27 -46.84
N ASN A 20 26.08 22.99 -48.03
CA ASN A 20 24.90 22.13 -48.17
C ASN A 20 25.15 20.71 -47.66
N SER A 21 26.35 20.18 -47.90
CA SER A 21 26.76 18.85 -47.40
C SER A 21 26.88 18.82 -45.87
N LEU A 22 27.50 19.83 -45.26
CA LEU A 22 27.60 19.95 -43.80
C LEU A 22 26.23 20.17 -43.15
N HIS A 23 25.39 21.01 -43.75
CA HIS A 23 24.02 21.23 -43.28
C HIS A 23 23.22 19.92 -43.28
N SER A 24 23.22 19.19 -44.41
CA SER A 24 22.55 17.90 -44.54
C SER A 24 23.07 16.89 -43.50
N LEU A 25 24.40 16.78 -43.35
CA LEU A 25 25.03 15.92 -42.35
C LEU A 25 24.57 16.25 -40.93
N PHE A 26 24.63 17.53 -40.52
CA PHE A 26 24.23 17.94 -39.17
C PHE A 26 22.74 17.76 -38.92
N TRP A 27 21.90 18.00 -39.93
CA TRP A 27 20.46 17.77 -39.83
C TRP A 27 20.15 16.30 -39.60
N TRP A 28 20.72 15.40 -40.41
CA TRP A 28 20.55 13.95 -40.24
C TRP A 28 21.15 13.44 -38.93
N LEU A 29 22.32 13.94 -38.51
CA LEU A 29 22.92 13.60 -37.23
C LEU A 29 22.05 14.07 -36.05
N HIS A 30 21.50 15.28 -36.11
CA HIS A 30 20.59 15.79 -35.09
C HIS A 30 19.30 14.96 -35.00
N LEU A 31 18.70 14.63 -36.15
CA LEU A 31 17.53 13.76 -36.21
C LEU A 31 17.84 12.38 -35.62
N LEU A 32 18.97 11.77 -36.01
CA LEU A 32 19.41 10.49 -35.48
C LEU A 32 19.60 10.54 -33.97
N MET A 33 20.23 11.60 -33.45
CA MET A 33 20.41 11.81 -32.02
C MET A 33 19.07 11.94 -31.28
N ILE A 34 18.10 12.66 -31.83
CA ILE A 34 16.74 12.75 -31.27
C ILE A 34 16.08 11.38 -31.24
N LEU A 35 16.15 10.61 -32.34
CA LEU A 35 15.54 9.29 -32.42
C LEU A 35 16.17 8.30 -31.45
N ILE A 36 17.51 8.30 -31.34
CA ILE A 36 18.24 7.49 -30.35
C ILE A 36 17.82 7.90 -28.94
N PHE A 37 17.74 9.20 -28.65
CA PHE A 37 17.36 9.68 -27.33
C PHE A 37 15.91 9.33 -26.99
N ALA A 38 14.99 9.42 -27.96
CA ALA A 38 13.59 9.03 -27.80
C ALA A 38 13.45 7.55 -27.44
N ILE A 39 14.24 6.67 -28.07
CA ILE A 39 14.29 5.23 -27.73
C ILE A 39 14.98 5.01 -26.38
N TYR A 40 15.99 5.80 -26.03
CA TYR A 40 16.74 5.67 -24.78
C TYR A 40 15.95 6.11 -23.54
N ILE A 41 15.06 7.10 -23.65
CA ILE A 41 14.33 7.67 -22.50
C ILE A 41 13.60 6.58 -21.67
N PRO A 42 12.74 5.71 -22.25
CA PRO A 42 12.00 4.70 -21.49
C PRO A 42 12.88 3.75 -20.67
N PHE A 43 14.06 3.42 -21.19
CA PHE A 43 15.00 2.48 -20.57
C PHE A 43 16.02 3.15 -19.64
N SER A 44 15.98 4.47 -19.50
CA SER A 44 16.95 5.23 -18.71
C SER A 44 16.32 5.84 -17.46
N LYS A 45 17.16 6.52 -16.67
CA LYS A 45 16.72 7.34 -15.54
C LYS A 45 15.88 8.55 -15.97
N HIS A 46 15.88 8.92 -17.26
CA HIS A 46 15.10 10.06 -17.76
C HIS A 46 13.59 9.80 -17.75
N MET A 47 13.15 8.53 -17.76
CA MET A 47 11.73 8.18 -17.67
C MET A 47 11.06 8.79 -16.43
N HIS A 48 11.80 8.95 -15.34
CA HIS A 48 11.37 9.66 -14.13
C HIS A 48 10.80 11.06 -14.43
N LEU A 49 11.41 11.82 -15.34
CA LEU A 49 10.98 13.18 -15.66
C LEU A 49 9.58 13.22 -16.30
N ILE A 50 9.21 12.16 -17.03
CA ILE A 50 7.91 12.02 -17.67
C ILE A 50 6.91 11.40 -16.70
N ALA A 51 7.30 10.35 -15.99
CA ALA A 51 6.43 9.60 -15.10
C ALA A 51 6.06 10.38 -13.82
N SER A 52 6.95 11.22 -13.30
CA SER A 52 6.72 11.99 -12.06
C SER A 52 5.46 12.87 -12.07
N PRO A 53 5.26 13.80 -13.03
CA PRO A 53 4.05 14.61 -13.06
C PRO A 53 2.78 13.76 -13.22
N LEU A 54 2.87 12.64 -13.96
CA LEU A 54 1.74 11.72 -14.14
C LEU A 54 1.42 10.97 -12.84
N SER A 55 2.44 10.48 -12.12
CA SER A 55 2.31 9.83 -10.82
C SER A 55 1.61 10.75 -9.80
N ILE A 56 2.06 12.01 -9.71
CA ILE A 56 1.40 13.01 -8.85
C ILE A 56 -0.05 13.26 -9.29
N PHE A 57 -0.29 13.38 -10.59
CA PHE A 57 -1.63 13.66 -11.12
C PHE A 57 -2.62 12.53 -10.84
N PHE A 58 -2.17 11.28 -10.94
CA PHE A 58 -2.99 10.07 -10.75
C PHE A 58 -2.92 9.47 -9.34
N ARG A 59 -2.28 10.14 -8.38
CA ARG A 59 -2.18 9.65 -7.00
C ARG A 59 -3.57 9.49 -6.37
N ASP A 60 -3.72 8.52 -5.47
CA ASP A 60 -4.91 8.42 -4.65
C ASP A 60 -4.99 9.62 -3.68
N ILE A 61 -6.18 10.19 -3.61
CA ILE A 61 -6.55 11.31 -2.74
C ILE A 61 -7.17 10.84 -1.41
N GLN A 62 -7.37 9.53 -1.26
CA GLN A 62 -7.76 8.93 0.01
C GLN A 62 -6.66 9.11 1.07
N ALA A 63 -7.02 8.87 2.32
CA ALA A 63 -6.06 8.91 3.42
C ALA A 63 -4.93 7.90 3.16
N LYS A 64 -3.68 8.29 3.44
CA LYS A 64 -2.52 7.42 3.24
C LYS A 64 -2.65 6.11 4.01
N GLY A 65 -2.18 5.03 3.41
CA GLY A 65 -2.33 3.68 3.96
C GLY A 65 -3.74 3.09 3.83
N THR A 66 -4.66 3.77 3.12
CA THR A 66 -5.88 3.13 2.63
C THR A 66 -5.48 2.15 1.54
N LEU A 67 -5.86 0.89 1.72
CA LEU A 67 -5.57 -0.16 0.76
C LEU A 67 -6.68 -0.24 -0.28
N SER A 68 -6.35 -0.64 -1.49
CA SER A 68 -7.33 -1.07 -2.50
C SER A 68 -7.84 -2.49 -2.18
N THR A 69 -9.16 -2.74 -2.34
CA THR A 69 -9.76 -4.09 -2.19
C THR A 69 -10.12 -4.63 -3.57
N PRO A 70 -9.58 -5.78 -3.97
CA PRO A 70 -10.05 -6.49 -5.17
C PRO A 70 -11.52 -6.85 -5.00
N LEU A 71 -12.39 -6.38 -5.89
CA LEU A 71 -13.84 -6.54 -5.75
C LEU A 71 -14.32 -7.98 -5.97
N ASN A 72 -13.58 -8.78 -6.73
CA ASN A 72 -13.93 -10.17 -7.03
C ASN A 72 -12.71 -11.08 -6.90
N LEU A 73 -12.66 -11.85 -5.82
CA LEU A 73 -11.61 -12.84 -5.58
C LEU A 73 -11.91 -14.18 -6.27
N GLU A 74 -13.17 -14.48 -6.61
CA GLU A 74 -13.55 -15.76 -7.21
C GLU A 74 -13.17 -15.84 -8.70
N GLU A 75 -13.12 -14.70 -9.38
CA GLU A 75 -12.73 -14.57 -10.78
C GLU A 75 -11.25 -14.17 -10.97
N ALA A 76 -10.52 -13.93 -9.87
CA ALA A 76 -9.14 -13.48 -9.94
C ALA A 76 -8.23 -14.63 -10.41
N PRO A 77 -7.48 -14.46 -11.52
CA PRO A 77 -6.56 -15.50 -11.99
C PRO A 77 -5.30 -15.63 -11.12
N VAL A 78 -4.94 -14.55 -10.39
CA VAL A 78 -3.79 -14.47 -9.48
C VAL A 78 -4.18 -13.57 -8.31
N PHE A 79 -3.79 -13.96 -7.09
CA PHE A 79 -3.93 -13.14 -5.90
C PHE A 79 -2.66 -12.33 -5.62
N GLY A 80 -2.77 -11.00 -5.66
CA GLY A 80 -1.63 -10.11 -5.41
C GLY A 80 -0.69 -10.01 -6.62
N ALA A 81 0.59 -9.74 -6.36
CA ALA A 81 1.60 -9.62 -7.41
C ALA A 81 2.94 -10.20 -6.95
N SER A 82 3.53 -11.08 -7.75
CA SER A 82 4.92 -11.52 -7.61
C SER A 82 5.78 -11.21 -8.84
N LYS A 83 5.16 -10.80 -9.95
CA LYS A 83 5.84 -10.43 -11.20
C LYS A 83 5.53 -8.99 -11.60
N PRO A 84 6.39 -8.31 -12.38
CA PRO A 84 6.14 -6.95 -12.86
C PRO A 84 4.82 -6.79 -13.61
N SER A 85 4.39 -7.82 -14.36
CA SER A 85 3.15 -7.81 -15.15
C SER A 85 1.86 -7.89 -14.32
N GLU A 86 1.96 -8.22 -13.03
CA GLU A 86 0.81 -8.42 -12.14
C GLU A 86 0.48 -7.15 -11.34
N PHE A 87 1.35 -6.15 -11.37
CA PHE A 87 1.08 -4.83 -10.79
C PHE A 87 0.11 -4.06 -11.67
N THR A 88 -0.66 -3.18 -11.04
CA THR A 88 -1.54 -2.26 -11.75
C THR A 88 -0.75 -1.28 -12.62
N TRP A 89 -1.43 -0.65 -13.58
CA TRP A 89 -0.83 0.39 -14.41
C TRP A 89 -0.27 1.56 -13.55
N LYS A 90 -0.92 1.87 -12.42
CA LYS A 90 -0.51 2.96 -11.52
C LYS A 90 0.74 2.59 -10.73
N GLU A 91 0.80 1.40 -10.15
CA GLU A 91 2.00 0.92 -9.45
C GLU A 91 3.18 0.79 -10.42
N THR A 92 2.92 0.38 -11.67
CA THR A 92 3.92 0.38 -12.74
C THR A 92 4.40 1.80 -13.04
N LEU A 93 3.50 2.76 -13.23
CA LEU A 93 3.83 4.17 -13.44
C LEU A 93 4.70 4.71 -12.29
N ASP A 94 4.37 4.37 -11.05
CA ASP A 94 5.08 4.78 -9.86
C ASP A 94 6.51 4.22 -9.80
N SER A 95 6.71 2.98 -10.27
CA SER A 95 8.05 2.41 -10.41
C SER A 95 8.93 3.22 -11.39
N TYR A 96 8.34 3.74 -12.47
CA TYR A 96 9.03 4.63 -13.41
C TYR A 96 9.19 6.05 -12.87
N ALA A 97 8.28 6.51 -12.01
CA ALA A 97 8.34 7.80 -11.34
C ALA A 97 9.34 7.81 -10.18
N CYS A 98 9.84 6.69 -9.69
CA CYS A 98 10.83 6.67 -8.62
C CYS A 98 12.18 7.26 -9.08
N ALA A 99 12.66 8.29 -8.37
CA ALA A 99 13.99 8.89 -8.61
C ALA A 99 15.14 8.14 -7.92
N VAL A 100 14.83 7.13 -7.09
CA VAL A 100 15.79 6.47 -6.20
C VAL A 100 16.51 7.47 -5.27
N CYS A 101 15.74 8.46 -4.75
CA CYS A 101 16.27 9.57 -3.94
C CYS A 101 16.46 9.24 -2.45
N GLY A 102 15.98 8.10 -1.97
CA GLY A 102 16.17 7.64 -0.59
C GLY A 102 15.21 8.21 0.47
N ARG A 103 14.48 9.30 0.19
CA ARG A 103 13.61 9.97 1.20
C ARG A 103 12.63 9.04 1.91
N CYS A 104 11.98 8.15 1.16
CA CYS A 104 11.04 7.17 1.71
C CYS A 104 11.72 6.10 2.57
N THR A 105 12.98 5.77 2.29
CA THR A 105 13.81 4.86 3.09
C THR A 105 14.31 5.54 4.35
N ASP A 106 14.79 6.78 4.25
CA ASP A 106 15.27 7.56 5.40
C ASP A 106 14.15 7.85 6.42
N ALA A 107 12.91 7.99 5.94
CA ALA A 107 11.74 8.19 6.79
C ALA A 107 11.12 6.89 7.34
N CYS A 108 11.56 5.73 6.87
CA CYS A 108 10.95 4.46 7.23
C CYS A 108 11.35 4.05 8.65
N PRO A 109 10.40 3.89 9.60
CA PRO A 109 10.73 3.50 10.98
C PRO A 109 11.42 2.14 11.06
N ALA A 110 11.02 1.18 10.21
CA ALA A 110 11.65 -0.12 10.16
C ALA A 110 13.13 0.00 9.75
N HIS A 111 13.41 0.75 8.68
CA HIS A 111 14.77 0.98 8.20
C HIS A 111 15.66 1.62 9.28
N ILE A 112 15.16 2.67 9.94
CA ILE A 112 15.90 3.40 10.99
C ILE A 112 16.26 2.47 12.17
N THR A 113 15.44 1.46 12.46
CA THR A 113 15.73 0.46 13.50
C THR A 113 16.69 -0.67 13.07
N GLY A 114 17.27 -0.58 11.87
CA GLY A 114 18.23 -1.55 11.35
C GLY A 114 17.60 -2.77 10.66
N LYS A 115 16.31 -2.70 10.29
CA LYS A 115 15.63 -3.75 9.51
C LYS A 115 15.90 -3.62 8.01
N ASN A 116 15.61 -4.66 7.25
CA ASN A 116 15.97 -4.76 5.83
C ASN A 116 15.10 -3.87 4.91
N LEU A 117 13.92 -3.43 5.36
CA LEU A 117 12.99 -2.66 4.54
C LEU A 117 13.61 -1.35 4.01
N SER A 118 13.61 -1.22 2.68
CA SER A 118 13.84 0.04 1.96
C SER A 118 12.71 0.23 0.94
N PRO A 119 11.71 1.10 1.21
CA PRO A 119 10.59 1.35 0.29
C PRO A 119 11.07 1.79 -1.09
N MET A 120 12.14 2.58 -1.15
CA MET A 120 12.77 3.00 -2.40
C MET A 120 13.23 1.79 -3.24
N HIS A 121 13.94 0.84 -2.62
CA HIS A 121 14.46 -0.33 -3.35
C HIS A 121 13.35 -1.26 -3.79
N ILE A 122 12.30 -1.43 -2.98
CA ILE A 122 11.11 -2.19 -3.38
C ILE A 122 10.53 -1.61 -4.68
N ILE A 123 10.24 -0.31 -4.72
CA ILE A 123 9.66 0.32 -5.91
C ILE A 123 10.61 0.29 -7.11
N ASN A 124 11.90 0.55 -6.90
CA ASN A 124 12.89 0.47 -7.97
C ASN A 124 13.00 -0.95 -8.57
N ASN A 125 12.84 -1.98 -7.73
CA ASN A 125 13.01 -3.37 -8.16
C ASN A 125 11.77 -3.91 -8.91
N ILE A 126 10.59 -3.30 -8.73
CA ILE A 126 9.41 -3.59 -9.59
C ILE A 126 9.70 -3.28 -11.06
N LYS A 127 10.50 -2.23 -11.34
CA LYS A 127 10.93 -1.87 -12.70
C LYS A 127 11.93 -2.87 -13.29
N GLY A 128 12.73 -3.52 -12.43
CA GLY A 128 13.98 -4.23 -12.76
C GLY A 128 13.90 -5.33 -13.83
N ASN A 129 12.70 -5.85 -14.12
CA ASN A 129 12.48 -6.90 -15.12
C ASN A 129 11.69 -6.45 -16.37
N GLN A 130 11.21 -5.20 -16.45
CA GLN A 130 10.43 -4.78 -17.63
C GLN A 130 11.30 -4.46 -18.86
N SER A 131 12.61 -4.27 -18.69
CA SER A 131 13.55 -3.87 -19.75
C SER A 131 14.38 -5.01 -20.36
N SER A 132 14.36 -6.20 -19.77
CA SER A 132 14.99 -7.41 -20.32
C SER A 132 13.92 -8.21 -21.06
N HIS A 133 13.94 -8.18 -22.40
CA HIS A 133 13.07 -8.98 -23.26
C HIS A 133 13.38 -10.50 -23.25
N GLU A 134 13.88 -11.04 -22.13
CA GLU A 134 14.03 -12.47 -21.96
C GLU A 134 12.84 -13.00 -21.15
N VAL A 135 11.77 -13.31 -21.88
CA VAL A 135 10.65 -14.10 -21.36
C VAL A 135 11.16 -15.52 -21.15
N SER A 136 11.76 -15.76 -19.99
CA SER A 136 12.10 -17.09 -19.49
C SER A 136 11.17 -17.41 -18.33
N SER A 137 10.39 -18.47 -18.50
CA SER A 137 9.35 -18.90 -17.57
C SER A 137 9.98 -19.34 -16.24
N GLY A 138 10.12 -18.39 -15.31
CA GLY A 138 10.63 -18.61 -13.95
C GLY A 138 11.51 -17.48 -13.40
N GLU A 139 12.11 -16.66 -14.26
CA GLU A 139 13.05 -15.58 -13.86
C GLU A 139 12.35 -14.22 -13.58
N ASP A 140 11.05 -14.12 -13.85
CA ASP A 140 10.25 -12.91 -13.65
C ASP A 140 9.78 -12.69 -12.19
N GLU A 141 10.00 -13.66 -11.32
CA GLU A 141 9.67 -13.56 -9.89
C GLU A 141 10.52 -12.47 -9.22
N LEU A 142 9.86 -11.48 -8.63
CA LEU A 142 10.53 -10.39 -7.93
C LEU A 142 10.96 -10.80 -6.53
N ILE A 143 10.12 -11.58 -5.84
CA ILE A 143 10.33 -11.98 -4.44
C ILE A 143 11.42 -13.06 -4.40
N ASP A 144 12.29 -12.99 -3.40
CA ASP A 144 13.49 -13.84 -3.22
C ASP A 144 14.62 -13.57 -4.25
N ASN A 145 14.35 -12.99 -5.43
CA ASN A 145 15.36 -12.62 -6.43
C ASN A 145 15.85 -11.17 -6.30
N LEU A 146 14.91 -10.22 -6.38
CA LEU A 146 15.20 -8.78 -6.35
C LEU A 146 14.69 -8.12 -5.07
N ILE A 147 13.67 -8.70 -4.45
CA ILE A 147 13.02 -8.19 -3.25
C ILE A 147 13.10 -9.26 -2.17
N ASP A 148 13.85 -8.96 -1.11
CA ASP A 148 13.95 -9.80 0.07
C ASP A 148 12.58 -9.94 0.73
N GLN A 149 12.19 -11.17 1.06
CA GLN A 149 10.89 -11.43 1.66
C GLN A 149 10.76 -10.77 3.04
N ASP A 150 11.82 -10.75 3.87
CA ASP A 150 11.74 -10.18 5.21
C ASP A 150 11.48 -8.67 5.15
N SER A 151 12.04 -7.99 4.14
CA SER A 151 11.74 -6.59 3.85
C SER A 151 10.24 -6.32 3.64
N LEU A 152 9.51 -7.28 3.04
CA LEU A 152 8.06 -7.16 2.86
C LEU A 152 7.35 -7.21 4.21
N TRP A 153 7.74 -8.11 5.12
CA TRP A 153 7.12 -8.30 6.43
C TRP A 153 7.48 -7.23 7.46
N ASP A 154 8.58 -6.52 7.25
CA ASP A 154 8.99 -5.38 8.07
C ASP A 154 8.12 -4.14 7.89
N CYS A 155 7.37 -4.04 6.79
CA CYS A 155 6.49 -2.91 6.52
C CYS A 155 5.34 -2.82 7.54
N LEU A 156 5.27 -1.71 8.27
CA LEU A 156 4.21 -1.44 9.23
C LEU A 156 3.00 -0.74 8.60
N THR A 157 3.03 -0.46 7.29
CA THR A 157 1.96 0.24 6.56
C THR A 157 1.59 1.61 7.15
N CYS A 158 2.56 2.30 7.75
CA CYS A 158 2.34 3.55 8.49
C CYS A 158 2.18 4.81 7.62
N GLY A 159 2.45 4.74 6.31
CA GLY A 159 2.29 5.86 5.38
C GLY A 159 3.46 6.84 5.29
N ALA A 160 4.45 6.79 6.21
CA ALA A 160 5.56 7.75 6.24
C ALA A 160 6.33 7.86 4.91
N CYS A 161 6.54 6.74 4.21
CA CYS A 161 7.22 6.70 2.92
C CYS A 161 6.46 7.45 1.81
N GLU A 162 5.12 7.41 1.85
CA GLU A 162 4.27 8.05 0.85
C GLU A 162 4.08 9.54 1.13
N GLU A 163 4.09 9.94 2.40
CA GLU A 163 4.08 11.35 2.81
C GLU A 163 5.36 12.07 2.39
N GLU A 164 6.51 11.40 2.49
CA GLU A 164 7.81 11.99 2.16
C GLU A 164 8.15 11.96 0.67
N CYS A 165 7.33 11.31 -0.15
CA CYS A 165 7.59 11.15 -1.56
C CYS A 165 7.28 12.44 -2.35
N PRO A 166 8.27 13.09 -2.98
CA PRO A 166 8.06 14.34 -3.71
C PRO A 166 7.27 14.16 -5.02
N VAL A 167 7.16 12.92 -5.49
CA VAL A 167 6.53 12.56 -6.78
C VAL A 167 5.34 11.63 -6.61
N GLY A 168 4.82 11.48 -5.39
CA GLY A 168 3.55 10.82 -5.12
C GLY A 168 3.51 9.31 -5.36
N VAL A 169 4.66 8.62 -5.26
CA VAL A 169 4.74 7.15 -5.36
C VAL A 169 4.02 6.51 -4.17
N GLU A 170 3.13 5.56 -4.48
CA GLU A 170 2.35 4.77 -3.53
C GLU A 170 3.10 3.47 -3.25
N HIS A 171 3.72 3.40 -2.06
CA HIS A 171 4.64 2.34 -1.71
C HIS A 171 3.94 1.15 -1.04
N ILE A 172 2.82 1.41 -0.35
CA ILE A 172 2.18 0.43 0.51
C ILE A 172 1.46 -0.63 -0.31
N ASP A 173 0.68 -0.22 -1.31
CA ASP A 173 -0.12 -1.14 -2.13
C ASP A 173 0.73 -2.22 -2.82
N PRO A 174 1.87 -1.89 -3.47
CA PRO A 174 2.77 -2.90 -4.01
C PRO A 174 3.28 -3.91 -2.98
N ILE A 175 3.61 -3.44 -1.76
CA ILE A 175 4.06 -4.32 -0.67
C ILE A 175 2.94 -5.25 -0.23
N ILE A 176 1.72 -4.74 -0.08
CA ILE A 176 0.56 -5.55 0.28
C ILE A 176 0.19 -6.52 -0.83
N ASN A 177 0.33 -6.14 -2.10
CA ASN A 177 0.11 -7.03 -3.23
C ASN A 177 1.12 -8.19 -3.24
N MET A 178 2.39 -7.94 -2.93
CA MET A 178 3.38 -9.00 -2.77
C MET A 178 3.10 -9.90 -1.56
N ARG A 179 2.71 -9.32 -0.41
CA ARG A 179 2.27 -10.11 0.76
C ARG A 179 1.04 -10.96 0.43
N ARG A 180 0.09 -10.41 -0.32
CA ARG A 180 -1.12 -11.13 -0.76
C ARG A 180 -0.77 -12.34 -1.60
N ASN A 181 0.17 -12.20 -2.54
CA ASN A 181 0.69 -13.35 -3.30
C ASN A 181 1.35 -14.38 -2.39
N LEU A 182 2.25 -13.96 -1.51
CA LEU A 182 2.90 -14.86 -0.56
C LEU A 182 1.90 -15.66 0.28
N VAL A 183 0.84 -15.01 0.77
CA VAL A 183 -0.16 -15.63 1.64
C VAL A 183 -1.16 -16.49 0.88
N MET A 184 -1.75 -15.96 -0.19
CA MET A 184 -2.89 -16.59 -0.88
C MET A 184 -2.48 -17.57 -1.98
N GLU A 185 -1.32 -17.36 -2.62
CA GLU A 185 -0.82 -18.27 -3.67
C GLU A 185 0.22 -19.25 -3.12
N LYS A 186 1.15 -18.76 -2.30
CA LYS A 186 2.34 -19.53 -1.88
C LYS A 186 2.24 -20.11 -0.47
N ALA A 187 1.21 -19.75 0.29
CA ALA A 187 1.05 -20.10 1.71
C ALA A 187 2.33 -19.84 2.56
N LYS A 188 3.12 -18.81 2.19
CA LYS A 188 4.41 -18.47 2.79
C LYS A 188 4.25 -17.19 3.61
N MET A 189 4.40 -17.29 4.93
CA MET A 189 4.31 -16.16 5.85
C MET A 189 5.02 -16.47 7.17
N PRO A 190 5.42 -15.46 7.97
CA PRO A 190 5.97 -15.69 9.30
C PRO A 190 4.99 -16.42 10.21
N GLU A 191 5.50 -17.24 11.13
CA GLU A 191 4.67 -18.02 12.07
C GLU A 191 3.74 -17.11 12.91
N THR A 192 4.22 -15.92 13.27
CA THR A 192 3.43 -14.92 14.00
C THR A 192 2.22 -14.45 13.18
N ALA A 193 2.38 -14.23 11.87
CA ALA A 193 1.30 -13.86 10.98
C ALA A 193 0.30 -15.01 10.78
N LEU A 194 0.79 -16.24 10.58
CA LEU A 194 -0.05 -17.43 10.48
C LEU A 194 -0.91 -17.61 11.74
N ASN A 195 -0.31 -17.47 12.93
CA ASN A 195 -1.04 -17.57 14.19
C ASN A 195 -2.14 -16.51 14.32
N VAL A 196 -1.90 -15.28 13.85
CA VAL A 196 -2.90 -14.21 13.81
C VAL A 196 -4.06 -14.58 12.89
N LEU A 197 -3.78 -15.06 11.67
CA LEU A 197 -4.81 -15.47 10.71
C LEU A 197 -5.66 -16.62 11.26
N THR A 198 -5.04 -17.65 11.82
CA THR A 198 -5.74 -18.79 12.44
C THR A 198 -6.66 -18.35 13.57
N ASN A 199 -6.20 -17.43 14.44
CA ASN A 199 -7.05 -16.92 15.53
C ASN A 199 -8.21 -16.07 14.99
N LEU A 200 -7.99 -15.26 13.96
CA LEU A 200 -9.06 -14.48 13.32
C LEU A 200 -10.13 -15.40 12.74
N GLU A 201 -9.74 -16.46 12.06
CA GLU A 201 -10.67 -17.43 11.47
C GLU A 201 -11.45 -18.22 12.53
N GLN A 202 -10.75 -18.73 13.56
CA GLN A 202 -11.38 -19.60 14.56
C GLN A 202 -12.16 -18.83 15.63
N ARG A 203 -11.77 -17.58 15.93
CA ARG A 203 -12.24 -16.84 17.11
C ARG A 203 -12.76 -15.44 16.80
N GLY A 204 -12.57 -14.95 15.59
CA GLY A 204 -12.94 -13.58 15.21
C GLY A 204 -12.02 -12.50 15.79
N HIS A 205 -10.85 -12.84 16.33
CA HIS A 205 -9.89 -11.87 16.87
C HIS A 205 -8.45 -12.41 16.85
N PRO A 206 -7.41 -11.56 16.84
CA PRO A 206 -6.02 -12.01 16.67
C PRO A 206 -5.40 -12.61 17.95
N TRP A 207 -5.97 -12.33 19.13
CA TRP A 207 -5.38 -12.67 20.42
C TRP A 207 -5.43 -14.17 20.76
N LYS A 208 -4.31 -14.73 21.21
CA LYS A 208 -4.18 -16.12 21.67
C LYS A 208 -4.53 -16.24 23.15
N GLY A 209 -5.36 -17.23 23.48
CA GLY A 209 -5.52 -17.70 24.86
C GLY A 209 -5.99 -16.67 25.89
N THR A 210 -6.67 -15.60 25.45
CA THR A 210 -7.21 -14.61 26.39
C THR A 210 -8.23 -15.25 27.33
N PRO A 211 -8.11 -15.08 28.66
CA PRO A 211 -9.09 -15.56 29.62
C PRO A 211 -10.31 -14.63 29.72
N TYR A 212 -10.25 -13.44 29.09
CA TYR A 212 -11.29 -12.42 29.19
C TYR A 212 -12.35 -12.59 28.10
N THR A 213 -13.59 -12.31 28.46
CA THR A 213 -14.68 -12.16 27.51
C THR A 213 -14.73 -10.74 26.95
N ARG A 214 -15.43 -10.54 25.83
CA ARG A 214 -15.57 -9.23 25.18
C ARG A 214 -16.27 -8.17 26.05
N THR A 215 -16.92 -8.58 27.13
CA THR A 215 -17.72 -7.72 28.00
C THR A 215 -17.14 -7.57 29.40
N ASP A 216 -16.06 -8.27 29.77
CA ASP A 216 -15.53 -8.21 31.15
C ASP A 216 -15.16 -6.78 31.57
N TRP A 217 -14.68 -5.96 30.64
CA TRP A 217 -14.31 -4.56 30.88
C TRP A 217 -15.51 -3.67 31.27
N THR A 218 -16.75 -4.12 31.05
CA THR A 218 -17.95 -3.35 31.41
C THR A 218 -18.33 -3.50 32.88
N GLU A 219 -17.66 -4.35 33.64
CA GLU A 219 -17.96 -4.56 35.05
C GLU A 219 -17.89 -3.24 35.84
N GLY A 220 -18.95 -2.93 36.59
CA GLY A 220 -19.08 -1.68 37.33
C GLY A 220 -19.41 -0.44 36.49
N LEU A 221 -19.76 -0.60 35.20
CA LEU A 221 -20.22 0.46 34.31
C LEU A 221 -21.66 0.21 33.85
N ASP A 222 -22.44 1.27 33.63
CA ASP A 222 -23.77 1.20 32.99
C ASP A 222 -23.61 1.19 31.46
N VAL A 223 -23.00 0.11 30.93
CA VAL A 223 -22.84 -0.13 29.49
C VAL A 223 -23.79 -1.23 29.07
N LYS A 224 -24.68 -0.90 28.13
CA LYS A 224 -25.67 -1.84 27.61
C LYS A 224 -25.23 -2.44 26.29
N THR A 225 -25.55 -3.70 26.10
CA THR A 225 -25.45 -4.36 24.80
C THR A 225 -26.58 -3.91 23.87
N ILE A 226 -26.41 -4.13 22.56
CA ILE A 226 -27.42 -3.85 21.55
C ILE A 226 -28.73 -4.64 21.76
N LYS A 227 -28.66 -5.76 22.51
CA LYS A 227 -29.83 -6.56 22.89
C LYS A 227 -30.66 -5.89 23.97
N GLU A 228 -29.99 -5.24 24.92
CA GLU A 228 -30.61 -4.53 26.06
C GLU A 228 -31.07 -3.13 25.65
N ASN A 229 -30.33 -2.48 24.76
CA ASN A 229 -30.63 -1.17 24.20
C ASN A 229 -30.84 -1.27 22.68
N LYS A 230 -32.09 -1.46 22.26
CA LYS A 230 -32.43 -1.74 20.85
C LYS A 230 -32.34 -0.53 19.91
N ASN A 231 -32.33 0.69 20.46
CA ASN A 231 -32.32 1.94 19.67
C ASN A 231 -31.23 2.89 20.21
N PRO A 232 -29.94 2.53 20.15
CA PRO A 232 -28.88 3.43 20.56
C PRO A 232 -28.76 4.57 19.52
N GLU A 233 -28.33 5.74 19.98
CA GLU A 233 -27.89 6.81 19.10
C GLU A 233 -26.56 6.45 18.41
N ILE A 234 -25.67 5.80 19.14
CA ILE A 234 -24.32 5.42 18.70
C ILE A 234 -24.03 3.98 19.08
N LEU A 235 -23.46 3.21 18.15
CA LEU A 235 -22.76 1.98 18.49
C LEU A 235 -21.31 2.30 18.85
N LEU A 236 -20.90 1.94 20.07
CA LEU A 236 -19.49 1.95 20.45
C LEU A 236 -18.86 0.63 19.98
N TRP A 237 -18.10 0.70 18.87
CA TRP A 237 -17.28 -0.41 18.38
C TRP A 237 -16.03 -0.50 19.25
N VAL A 238 -15.94 -1.56 20.05
CA VAL A 238 -14.90 -1.65 21.09
C VAL A 238 -13.54 -2.00 20.49
N GLY A 239 -13.54 -2.94 19.54
CA GLY A 239 -12.32 -3.54 19.01
C GLY A 239 -11.78 -4.65 19.91
N CYS A 240 -11.00 -5.56 19.31
CA CYS A 240 -10.51 -6.73 20.02
C CYS A 240 -9.47 -6.40 21.10
N THR A 241 -8.56 -5.45 20.84
CA THR A 241 -7.50 -5.09 21.80
C THR A 241 -8.06 -4.44 23.08
N PRO A 242 -8.91 -3.39 23.01
CA PRO A 242 -9.47 -2.81 24.23
C PRO A 242 -10.43 -3.75 24.96
N ALA A 243 -11.07 -4.70 24.25
CA ALA A 243 -11.97 -5.67 24.88
C ALA A 243 -11.21 -6.79 25.63
N LEU A 244 -10.15 -7.33 25.02
CA LEU A 244 -9.56 -8.61 25.42
C LEU A 244 -8.16 -8.51 26.05
N ASP A 245 -7.51 -7.35 25.95
CA ASP A 245 -6.23 -7.08 26.62
C ASP A 245 -6.41 -6.08 27.77
N LYS A 246 -6.17 -6.57 28.99
CA LYS A 246 -6.29 -5.79 30.23
C LYS A 246 -5.43 -4.52 30.22
N ASN A 247 -4.27 -4.53 29.57
CA ASN A 247 -3.40 -3.36 29.52
C ASN A 247 -4.01 -2.22 28.68
N ASN A 248 -4.95 -2.55 27.79
CA ASN A 248 -5.57 -1.62 26.86
C ASN A 248 -7.04 -1.29 27.22
N GLN A 249 -7.64 -1.99 28.20
CA GLN A 249 -9.03 -1.76 28.66
C GLN A 249 -9.27 -0.35 29.22
N SER A 250 -8.24 0.31 29.75
CA SER A 250 -8.35 1.67 30.29
C SER A 250 -8.89 2.67 29.26
N SER A 251 -8.53 2.49 27.98
CA SER A 251 -8.97 3.34 26.86
C SER A 251 -10.48 3.26 26.64
N ILE A 252 -11.03 2.04 26.52
CA ILE A 252 -12.46 1.84 26.28
C ILE A 252 -13.30 2.22 27.51
N ILE A 253 -12.82 1.92 28.72
CA ILE A 253 -13.48 2.32 29.97
C ILE A 253 -13.58 3.85 30.04
N ALA A 254 -12.52 4.57 29.70
CA ALA A 254 -12.52 6.03 29.66
C ALA A 254 -13.52 6.55 28.61
N MET A 255 -13.53 5.98 27.40
CA MET A 255 -14.48 6.35 26.34
C MET A 255 -15.94 6.12 26.79
N ALA A 256 -16.25 4.96 27.36
CA ALA A 256 -17.58 4.65 27.88
C ALA A 256 -18.01 5.66 28.96
N LYS A 257 -17.13 5.99 29.91
CA LYS A 257 -17.41 7.02 30.93
C LYS A 257 -17.67 8.39 30.34
N VAL A 258 -16.92 8.79 29.30
CA VAL A 258 -17.13 10.06 28.58
C VAL A 258 -18.52 10.08 27.95
N LEU A 259 -18.90 9.01 27.22
CA LEU A 259 -20.22 8.90 26.59
C LEU A 259 -21.35 8.93 27.62
N SER A 260 -21.23 8.19 28.72
CA SER A 260 -22.21 8.21 29.83
C SER A 260 -22.30 9.59 30.47
N ARG A 261 -21.18 10.27 30.70
CA ARG A 261 -21.15 11.62 31.30
C ARG A 261 -21.76 12.67 30.38
N ALA A 262 -21.55 12.52 29.08
CA ALA A 262 -22.17 13.32 28.03
C ALA A 262 -23.67 12.98 27.82
N LYS A 263 -24.19 11.97 28.52
CA LYS A 263 -25.57 11.46 28.42
C LYS A 263 -25.94 11.01 27.01
N ILE A 264 -24.95 10.50 26.26
CA ILE A 264 -25.17 9.91 24.94
C ILE A 264 -25.78 8.53 25.12
N ASN A 265 -26.83 8.23 24.36
CA ASN A 265 -27.43 6.91 24.35
C ASN A 265 -26.59 5.97 23.47
N PHE A 266 -25.72 5.15 24.07
CA PHE A 266 -24.88 4.21 23.31
C PHE A 266 -25.12 2.75 23.70
N ALA A 267 -24.68 1.85 22.82
CA ALA A 267 -24.64 0.42 23.07
C ALA A 267 -23.38 -0.21 22.47
N ILE A 268 -23.04 -1.41 22.92
CA ILE A 268 -21.98 -2.25 22.34
C ILE A 268 -22.57 -3.50 21.70
N LEU A 269 -21.87 -4.12 20.74
CA LEU A 269 -22.28 -5.40 20.16
C LEU A 269 -22.06 -6.59 21.11
N GLY A 270 -21.20 -6.44 22.12
CA GLY A 270 -20.88 -7.50 23.07
C GLY A 270 -20.22 -8.69 22.38
N SER A 271 -20.74 -9.89 22.58
CA SER A 271 -20.22 -11.12 21.97
C SER A 271 -20.43 -11.23 20.45
N GLU A 272 -21.30 -10.40 19.86
CA GLU A 272 -21.51 -10.37 18.40
C GLU A 272 -20.48 -9.52 17.66
N GLU A 273 -19.61 -8.79 18.38
CA GLU A 273 -18.52 -8.04 17.76
C GLU A 273 -17.36 -8.95 17.37
N SER A 274 -16.98 -8.91 16.10
CA SER A 274 -15.78 -9.56 15.57
C SER A 274 -14.72 -8.49 15.23
N CYS A 275 -13.49 -8.91 14.95
CA CYS A 275 -12.46 -8.02 14.40
C CYS A 275 -12.92 -7.45 13.04
N THR A 276 -12.44 -6.25 12.71
CA THR A 276 -12.70 -5.59 11.42
C THR A 276 -12.11 -6.36 10.23
N GLY A 277 -11.14 -7.24 10.49
CA GLY A 277 -10.38 -7.95 9.47
C GLY A 277 -9.15 -7.19 8.95
N ASP A 278 -8.89 -5.96 9.44
CA ASP A 278 -7.72 -5.16 9.02
C ASP A 278 -6.39 -5.91 9.16
N PRO A 279 -6.10 -6.67 10.24
CA PRO A 279 -4.86 -7.44 10.32
C PRO A 279 -4.76 -8.52 9.24
N ALA A 280 -5.87 -9.21 8.92
CA ALA A 280 -5.88 -10.19 7.83
C ALA A 280 -5.55 -9.52 6.49
N ARG A 281 -6.15 -8.36 6.24
CA ARG A 281 -5.92 -7.56 5.04
C ARG A 281 -4.46 -7.13 4.90
N ARG A 282 -3.85 -6.57 5.95
CA ARG A 282 -2.45 -6.10 5.95
C ARG A 282 -1.42 -7.23 5.92
N ILE A 283 -1.79 -8.41 6.41
CA ILE A 283 -0.98 -9.63 6.27
C ILE A 283 -1.03 -10.16 4.84
N GLY A 284 -2.09 -9.88 4.09
CA GLY A 284 -2.27 -10.32 2.70
C GLY A 284 -3.35 -11.40 2.53
N ASN A 285 -4.13 -11.72 3.57
CA ASN A 285 -5.28 -12.63 3.43
C ASN A 285 -6.55 -11.82 3.12
N GLU A 286 -6.73 -11.47 1.86
CA GLU A 286 -7.87 -10.66 1.41
C GLU A 286 -9.21 -11.41 1.55
N TYR A 287 -9.21 -12.72 1.35
CA TYR A 287 -10.41 -13.55 1.49
C TYR A 287 -10.95 -13.53 2.93
N LEU A 288 -10.07 -13.73 3.92
CA LEU A 288 -10.45 -13.65 5.32
C LEU A 288 -10.93 -12.24 5.69
N TYR A 289 -10.26 -11.19 5.19
CA TYR A 289 -10.73 -9.81 5.37
C TYR A 289 -12.15 -9.61 4.83
N GLN A 290 -12.43 -9.99 3.58
CA GLN A 290 -13.75 -9.81 2.96
C GLN A 290 -14.83 -10.62 3.68
N THR A 291 -14.51 -11.83 4.13
CA THR A 291 -15.41 -12.66 4.93
C THR A 291 -15.80 -11.95 6.23
N MET A 292 -14.82 -11.45 6.99
CA MET A 292 -15.06 -10.74 8.24
C MET A 292 -15.78 -9.41 8.03
N ALA A 293 -15.39 -8.64 7.01
CA ALA A 293 -16.02 -7.38 6.65
C ALA A 293 -17.50 -7.59 6.30
N THR A 294 -17.82 -8.61 5.49
CA THR A 294 -19.20 -8.96 5.12
C THR A 294 -20.02 -9.40 6.33
N GLN A 295 -19.45 -10.22 7.21
CA GLN A 295 -20.09 -10.60 8.48
C GLN A 295 -20.41 -9.38 9.34
N ASN A 296 -19.46 -8.45 9.49
CA ASN A 296 -19.64 -7.23 10.25
C ASN A 296 -20.72 -6.32 9.62
N ILE A 297 -20.70 -6.12 8.30
CA ILE A 297 -21.71 -5.37 7.56
C ILE A 297 -23.10 -5.97 7.80
N ASN A 298 -23.24 -7.29 7.73
CA ASN A 298 -24.51 -7.98 7.97
C ASN A 298 -25.00 -7.77 9.41
N THR A 299 -24.12 -7.84 10.40
CA THR A 299 -24.46 -7.57 11.80
C THR A 299 -24.89 -6.11 12.00
N LEU A 300 -24.16 -5.15 11.45
CA LEU A 300 -24.49 -3.73 11.54
C LEU A 300 -25.83 -3.40 10.85
N ASN A 301 -26.07 -3.99 9.68
CA ASN A 301 -27.33 -3.84 8.94
C ASN A 301 -28.51 -4.45 9.70
N ARG A 302 -28.34 -5.62 10.34
CA ARG A 302 -29.37 -6.26 11.17
C ARG A 302 -29.90 -5.34 12.27
N TYR A 303 -29.01 -4.55 12.88
CA TYR A 303 -29.35 -3.61 13.94
C TYR A 303 -29.60 -2.17 13.43
N ASN A 304 -29.58 -1.96 12.11
CA ASN A 304 -29.78 -0.66 11.47
C ASN A 304 -28.88 0.46 12.05
N ILE A 305 -27.62 0.12 12.36
CA ILE A 305 -26.67 1.05 12.97
C ILE A 305 -26.34 2.19 11.98
N LYS A 306 -26.47 3.44 12.43
CA LYS A 306 -26.22 4.64 11.61
C LYS A 306 -24.97 5.41 12.00
N LYS A 307 -24.53 5.30 13.26
CA LYS A 307 -23.38 6.01 13.80
C LYS A 307 -22.54 5.05 14.61
N ILE A 308 -21.25 5.02 14.32
CA ILE A 308 -20.26 4.22 15.02
C ILE A 308 -19.22 5.15 15.60
N VAL A 309 -18.86 4.93 16.86
CA VAL A 309 -17.65 5.47 17.47
C VAL A 309 -16.75 4.29 17.78
N THR A 310 -15.47 4.37 17.43
CA THR A 310 -14.51 3.28 17.63
C THR A 310 -13.29 3.76 18.39
N THR A 311 -12.78 2.90 19.26
CA THR A 311 -11.43 3.01 19.85
C THR A 311 -10.46 1.98 19.26
N CYS A 312 -10.94 1.12 18.35
CA CYS A 312 -10.07 0.27 17.54
C CYS A 312 -9.29 1.19 16.58
N PRO A 313 -7.95 1.18 16.63
CA PRO A 313 -7.12 1.93 15.70
C PRO A 313 -7.25 1.41 14.27
#